data_AF-A0A1Y4RRF1-F1
#
_entry.id   AF-A0A1Y4RRF1-F1
#
_cell.length_a   1.000
_cell.length_b   1.000
_cell.length_c   1.000
_cell.angle_alpha   90.00
_cell.angle_beta   90.00
_cell.angle_gamma   90.00
#
_symmetry.space_group_name_H-M   'P 1'
#
loop_
_entity.id
_entity.type
_entity.pdbx_description
1 polymer ?
#
loop_
_entity_poly.entity_id
_entity_poly.type
_entity_poly.pdbx_seq_one_letter_code
_entity_poly.pdbx_strand_id
1 'polypeptide(L)'
;MLSQISVSGMEELLRREHPNWSDEALKSLAWRYVDTLDPRLEAPLARYATTGARTELEAGEFTLFAICALCQCGYVDAVILMDGYLKDPIQGKAQILRR
;
A
#
# COMPACT_ATOMS: atom_id res chain seq x y z
N MET A 1 -12.99 7.78 11.79
CA MET A 1 -11.66 7.49 11.22
C MET A 1 -11.01 8.81 10.86
N LEU A 2 -9.87 9.12 11.46
CA LEU A 2 -8.99 10.21 11.01
C LEU A 2 -7.84 9.51 10.29
N SER A 3 -8.05 9.11 9.05
CA SER A 3 -6.96 8.51 8.27
C SER A 3 -5.82 9.52 8.18
N GLN A 4 -4.61 9.12 8.56
CA GLN A 4 -3.45 10.03 8.48
C GLN A 4 -3.12 10.45 7.04
N ILE A 5 -3.71 9.79 6.05
CA ILE A 5 -3.62 10.10 4.64
C ILE A 5 -4.99 10.48 4.08
N SER A 6 -5.04 11.55 3.28
CA SER A 6 -6.24 11.96 2.54
C SER A 6 -6.36 11.20 1.22
N VAL A 7 -7.55 11.18 0.62
CA VAL A 7 -7.76 10.59 -0.72
C VAL A 7 -6.82 11.20 -1.75
N SER A 8 -6.68 12.53 -1.76
CA SER A 8 -5.75 13.22 -2.68
C SER A 8 -4.28 12.85 -2.41
N GLY A 9 -3.90 12.64 -1.15
CA GLY A 9 -2.56 12.17 -0.80
C GLY A 9 -2.29 10.75 -1.30
N MET A 10 -3.28 9.86 -1.18
CA MET A 10 -3.18 8.49 -1.69
C MET A 10 -3.16 8.45 -3.22
N GLU A 11 -3.96 9.29 -3.89
CA GLU A 11 -3.96 9.42 -5.34
C GLU A 11 -2.60 9.87 -5.87
N GLU A 12 -1.97 10.85 -5.23
CA GLU A 12 -0.64 11.33 -5.58
C GLU A 12 0.43 10.25 -5.40
N LEU A 13 0.36 9.47 -4.30
CA LEU A 13 1.24 8.33 -4.10
C LEU A 13 1.09 7.27 -5.20
N LEU A 14 -0.15 6.92 -5.55
CA LEU A 14 -0.45 5.97 -6.62
C LEU A 14 0.02 6.50 -7.98
N ARG A 15 -0.17 7.79 -8.27
CA ARG A 15 0.28 8.43 -9.51
C ARG A 15 1.80 8.40 -9.66
N ARG A 16 2.54 8.56 -8.56
CA ARG A 16 4.01 8.48 -8.57
C ARG A 16 4.53 7.10 -8.93
N GLU A 17 3.91 6.05 -8.42
CA GLU A 17 4.32 4.68 -8.70
C GLU A 17 3.76 4.15 -10.03
N HIS A 18 2.59 4.66 -10.44
CA HIS A 18 1.89 4.24 -11.65
C HIS A 18 1.52 5.45 -12.55
N PRO A 19 2.52 6.13 -13.16
CA PRO A 19 2.27 7.35 -13.93
C PRO A 19 1.43 7.13 -15.20
N ASN A 20 1.30 5.88 -15.64
CA ASN A 20 0.57 5.50 -16.84
C ASN A 20 -0.90 5.09 -16.57
N TRP A 21 -1.34 5.08 -15.31
CA TRP A 21 -2.73 4.75 -14.97
C TRP A 21 -3.66 5.93 -15.23
N SER A 22 -4.92 5.65 -15.55
CA SER A 22 -5.91 6.71 -15.73
C SER A 22 -6.25 7.38 -14.41
N ASP A 23 -6.60 8.67 -14.48
CA ASP A 23 -7.01 9.44 -13.31
C ASP A 23 -8.24 8.83 -12.63
N GLU A 24 -9.19 8.26 -13.39
CA GLU A 24 -10.34 7.56 -12.81
C GLU A 24 -9.92 6.32 -12.01
N ALA A 25 -8.96 5.54 -12.50
CA ALA A 25 -8.47 4.35 -11.82
C ALA A 25 -7.72 4.74 -10.52
N LEU A 26 -6.85 5.74 -10.60
CA LEU A 26 -6.12 6.27 -9.45
C LEU A 26 -7.07 6.77 -8.36
N LYS A 27 -8.07 7.59 -8.74
CA LYS A 27 -9.06 8.12 -7.81
C LYS A 27 -9.91 7.02 -7.18
N SER A 28 -10.38 6.06 -7.97
CA SER A 28 -11.17 4.93 -7.47
C SER A 28 -10.40 4.09 -6.45
N LEU A 29 -9.14 3.78 -6.75
CA LEU A 29 -8.26 3.03 -5.85
C LEU A 29 -7.95 3.84 -4.59
N ALA A 30 -7.63 5.13 -4.72
CA ALA A 30 -7.35 5.99 -3.58
C ALA A 30 -8.53 6.04 -2.58
N TRP A 31 -9.75 6.21 -3.08
CA TRP A 31 -10.96 6.14 -2.26
C TRP A 31 -11.09 4.80 -1.53
N ARG A 32 -10.94 3.69 -2.27
CA ARG A 32 -11.05 2.35 -1.69
C ARG A 32 -10.02 2.11 -0.58
N TYR A 33 -8.78 2.52 -0.80
CA TYR A 33 -7.74 2.30 0.20
C TYR A 33 -7.89 3.21 1.41
N VAL A 34 -8.18 4.49 1.25
CA VAL A 34 -8.37 5.38 2.42
C VAL A 34 -9.50 4.90 3.33
N ASP A 35 -10.55 4.30 2.78
CA ASP A 35 -11.68 3.79 3.56
C ASP A 35 -11.40 2.43 4.23
N THR A 36 -10.61 1.57 3.59
CA THR A 36 -10.49 0.17 4.00
C THR A 36 -9.12 -0.24 4.52
N LEU A 37 -8.07 0.58 4.39
CA LEU A 37 -6.70 0.23 4.75
C LEU A 37 -6.60 -0.24 6.22
N ASP A 38 -5.83 -1.28 6.47
CA ASP A 38 -5.52 -1.71 7.83
C ASP A 38 -4.84 -0.55 8.62
N PRO A 39 -5.31 -0.21 9.83
CA PRO A 39 -4.77 0.89 10.62
C PRO A 39 -3.27 0.80 10.89
N ARG A 40 -2.69 -0.40 10.91
CA ARG A 40 -1.25 -0.61 11.12
C ARG A 40 -0.41 -0.05 9.97
N LEU A 41 -0.99 0.08 8.78
CA LEU A 41 -0.32 0.59 7.58
C LEU A 41 -0.43 2.10 7.42
N GLU A 42 -1.31 2.77 8.19
CA GLU A 42 -1.49 4.22 8.09
C GLU A 42 -0.20 4.99 8.40
N ALA A 43 0.49 4.66 9.50
CA ALA A 43 1.71 5.36 9.89
C ALA A 43 2.87 5.16 8.90
N PRO A 44 3.20 3.93 8.44
CA PRO A 44 4.17 3.72 7.37
C PRO A 44 3.84 4.50 6.08
N LEU A 45 2.57 4.55 5.70
CA LEU A 45 2.12 5.22 4.47
C LEU A 45 2.15 6.75 4.61
N ALA A 46 1.72 7.30 5.74
CA ALA A 46 1.75 8.74 6.02
C ALA A 46 3.18 9.27 6.10
N ARG A 47 4.11 8.49 6.69
CA ARG A 47 5.54 8.83 6.70
C ARG A 47 6.12 8.85 5.28
N TYR A 48 5.75 7.85 4.47
CA TYR A 48 6.17 7.83 3.07
C TYR A 48 5.61 9.01 2.27
N ALA A 49 4.34 9.38 2.49
CA ALA A 49 3.72 10.53 1.84
C ALA A 49 4.40 11.86 2.19
N THR A 50 4.79 12.04 3.45
CA THR A 50 5.33 13.31 3.96
C THR A 50 6.82 13.46 3.72
N THR A 51 7.61 12.39 3.90
CA THR A 51 9.08 12.49 3.85
C THR A 51 9.70 11.72 2.67
N GLY A 52 8.90 10.96 1.91
CA GLY A 52 9.41 10.02 0.90
C GLY A 52 10.17 8.82 1.50
N ALA A 53 10.24 8.71 2.83
CA ALA A 53 11.01 7.67 3.49
C ALA A 53 10.17 6.40 3.63
N ARG A 54 10.69 5.30 3.10
CA ARG A 54 10.09 3.97 3.29
C ARG A 54 10.28 3.55 4.74
N THR A 55 9.26 2.89 5.29
CA THR A 55 9.26 2.41 6.68
C THR A 55 9.03 0.91 6.65
N GLU A 56 9.77 0.17 7.44
CA GLU A 56 9.54 -1.26 7.53
C GLU A 56 8.32 -1.55 8.41
N LEU A 57 7.48 -2.48 7.98
CA LEU A 57 6.44 -3.09 8.80
C LEU A 57 6.53 -4.59 8.60
N GLU A 58 6.66 -5.32 9.70
CA GLU A 58 6.65 -6.77 9.73
C GLU A 58 5.26 -7.27 10.15
N ALA A 59 4.74 -8.24 9.40
CA ALA A 59 3.51 -8.94 9.74
C ALA A 59 3.63 -10.41 9.32
N GLY A 60 3.59 -11.31 10.31
CA GLY A 60 3.72 -12.74 10.08
C GLY A 60 5.07 -13.07 9.47
N GLU A 61 5.07 -13.61 8.25
CA GLU A 61 6.29 -13.99 7.52
C GLU A 61 6.77 -12.94 6.52
N PHE A 62 6.03 -11.84 6.34
CA PHE A 62 6.34 -10.81 5.37
C PHE A 62 6.72 -9.50 6.04
N THR A 63 7.63 -8.79 5.40
CA THR A 63 7.89 -7.37 5.67
C THR A 63 7.56 -6.55 4.41
N LEU A 64 7.30 -5.26 4.55
CA LEU A 64 7.06 -4.38 3.38
C LEU A 64 8.25 -4.41 2.42
N PHE A 65 9.50 -4.42 2.93
CA PHE A 65 10.65 -4.50 2.04
C PHE A 65 10.82 -5.87 1.42
N ALA A 66 10.47 -6.95 2.13
CA ALA A 66 10.44 -8.29 1.54
C ALA A 66 9.42 -8.36 0.39
N ILE A 67 8.22 -7.78 0.56
CA ILE A 67 7.21 -7.73 -0.51
C ILE A 67 7.71 -6.89 -1.70
N CYS A 68 8.31 -5.71 -1.46
CA CYS A 68 8.92 -4.92 -2.54
C CYS A 68 9.95 -5.74 -3.33
N ALA A 69 10.82 -6.48 -2.62
CA ALA A 69 11.88 -7.26 -3.24
C ALA A 69 11.34 -8.49 -4.01
N LEU A 70 10.40 -9.23 -3.40
CA LEU A 70 9.81 -10.44 -4.00
C LEU A 70 8.98 -10.10 -5.23
N CYS A 71 8.09 -9.12 -5.11
CA CYS A 71 7.15 -8.76 -6.19
C CYS A 71 7.71 -7.70 -7.16
N GLN A 72 8.96 -7.26 -6.96
CA GLN A 72 9.61 -6.19 -7.73
C GLN A 72 8.72 -4.95 -7.92
N CYS A 73 8.07 -4.51 -6.84
CA CYS A 73 7.04 -3.47 -6.88
C CYS A 73 7.41 -2.23 -6.07
N GLY A 74 6.62 -1.16 -6.26
CA GLY A 74 6.73 0.07 -5.49
C GLY A 74 6.36 -0.13 -4.01
N TYR A 75 6.58 0.91 -3.21
CA TYR A 75 6.30 0.83 -1.78
C TYR A 75 4.79 0.90 -1.50
N VAL A 76 4.03 1.66 -2.29
CA VAL A 76 2.56 1.71 -2.18
C VAL A 76 1.96 0.37 -2.58
N ASP A 77 2.46 -0.27 -3.63
CA ASP A 77 2.04 -1.62 -4.02
C ASP A 77 2.30 -2.66 -2.92
N ALA A 78 3.47 -2.58 -2.28
CA ALA A 78 3.79 -3.46 -1.15
C ALA A 78 2.86 -3.24 0.04
N VAL A 79 2.50 -1.99 0.35
CA VAL A 79 1.50 -1.66 1.37
C VAL A 79 0.14 -2.25 1.01
N ILE A 80 -0.28 -2.18 -0.25
CA ILE A 80 -1.54 -2.75 -0.73
C ILE A 80 -1.56 -4.28 -0.61
N LEU A 81 -0.46 -4.94 -0.95
CA LEU A 81 -0.34 -6.40 -0.81
C LEU A 81 -0.32 -6.81 0.66
N MET A 82 0.38 -6.04 1.51
CA MET A 82 0.39 -6.25 2.96
C MET A 82 -1.01 -6.06 3.57
N ASP A 83 -1.76 -5.05 3.12
CA ASP A 83 -3.15 -4.84 3.54
C ASP A 83 -4.02 -6.05 3.22
N GLY A 84 -3.90 -6.59 2.00
CA GLY A 84 -4.57 -7.83 1.62
C GLY A 84 -4.19 -9.02 2.52
N TYR A 85 -2.91 -9.16 2.87
CA TYR A 85 -2.42 -10.20 3.77
C TYR A 85 -2.92 -10.03 5.22
N LEU A 86 -2.97 -8.80 5.74
CA LEU A 86 -3.47 -8.53 7.10
C LEU A 86 -4.97 -8.86 7.23
N LYS A 87 -5.74 -8.64 6.15
CA LYS A 87 -7.17 -8.93 6.11
C LYS A 87 -7.48 -10.41 5.88
N ASP A 88 -6.77 -11.03 4.95
CA ASP A 88 -6.87 -12.46 4.65
C ASP A 88 -5.47 -13.04 4.41
N PRO A 89 -4.86 -13.65 5.44
CA PRO A 89 -3.50 -14.16 5.33
C PRO A 89 -3.33 -15.25 4.25
N ILE A 90 -4.37 -16.03 3.97
CA ILE A 90 -4.31 -17.12 2.99
C ILE A 90 -4.32 -16.53 1.58
N GLN A 91 -5.28 -15.67 1.28
CA GLN A 91 -5.38 -15.03 -0.04
C GLN A 91 -4.24 -14.06 -0.28
N GLY A 92 -3.88 -13.23 0.70
CA GLY A 92 -2.79 -12.26 0.58
C GLY A 92 -1.44 -12.93 0.36
N LYS A 93 -1.15 -14.03 1.09
CA LYS A 93 0.06 -14.83 0.85
C LYS A 93 0.09 -15.37 -0.57
N ALA A 94 -1.03 -15.93 -1.05
CA ALA A 94 -1.13 -16.44 -2.41
C ALA A 94 -0.92 -15.32 -3.45
N GLN A 95 -1.39 -14.09 -3.20
CA GLN A 95 -1.17 -12.95 -4.10
C GLN A 95 0.29 -12.49 -4.13
N ILE A 96 0.94 -12.41 -2.96
CA ILE A 96 2.36 -12.03 -2.85
C ILE A 96 3.26 -13.04 -3.56
N LEU A 97 3.01 -14.33 -3.37
CA LEU A 97 3.88 -15.40 -3.90
C LEU A 97 3.60 -15.78 -5.37
N ARG A 98 2.50 -15.32 -5.96
CA ARG A 98 2.16 -15.60 -7.37
C ARG A 98 2.78 -14.62 -8.36
N ARG A 99 3.28 -13.48 -7.89
CA ARG A 99 3.94 -12.46 -8.71
C ARG A 99 5.43 -12.74 -8.82
#